data_AF-A0A2M9K6L6-F1
#
_entry.id   AF-A0A2M9K6L6-F1
#
_cell.length_a   1.000
_cell.length_b   1.000
_cell.length_c   1.000
_cell.angle_alpha   90.00
_cell.angle_beta   90.00
_cell.angle_gamma   90.00
#
_symmetry.space_group_name_H-M   'P 1'
#
loop_
_entity.id
_entity.type
_entity.pdbx_description
1 polymer ?
#
loop_
_entity_poly.entity_id
_entity_poly.type
_entity_poly.pdbx_seq_one_letter_code
_entity_poly.pdbx_strand_id
1 'polypeptide(L)'
;MTMTTAEQFFSQPGREYPFSISDIARRAVKLLGDDWHAESGYWGVTGEITTREGARFTVGVDHEGDLYVHADKNAEPTFLLQYFDCTSASDGLEEVTNRVVAVILDIA
;
A
#
# COMPACT_ATOMS: atom_id res chain seq x y z
N MET A 1 45.87 9.02 4.19
CA MET A 1 44.42 9.29 4.12
C MET A 1 43.85 8.42 3.02
N THR A 2 43.32 7.25 3.38
CA THR A 2 42.59 6.39 2.47
C THR A 2 41.19 6.97 2.28
N MET A 3 40.90 7.43 1.06
CA MET A 3 39.53 7.76 0.66
C MET A 3 38.74 6.45 0.67
N THR A 4 37.85 6.29 1.64
CA THR A 4 36.80 5.28 1.57
C THR A 4 35.95 5.63 0.36
N THR A 5 36.04 4.80 -0.68
CA THR A 5 35.18 4.87 -1.85
C THR A 5 33.75 4.90 -1.33
N ALA A 6 33.08 6.04 -1.49
CA ALA A 6 31.64 6.09 -1.36
C ALA A 6 31.12 5.08 -2.38
N GLU A 7 30.69 3.90 -1.90
CA GLU A 7 29.96 2.97 -2.72
C GLU A 7 28.84 3.77 -3.35
N GLN A 8 28.92 3.89 -4.67
CA GLN A 8 27.92 4.56 -5.46
C GLN A 8 26.60 3.84 -5.21
N PHE A 9 25.75 4.40 -4.35
CA PHE A 9 24.34 4.01 -4.17
C PHE A 9 23.54 4.38 -5.42
N PHE A 10 23.96 3.91 -6.60
CA PHE A 10 23.12 3.93 -7.78
C PHE A 10 22.18 2.73 -7.69
N SER A 11 21.13 2.87 -6.88
CA SER A 11 19.93 2.06 -7.05
C SER A 11 19.51 2.23 -8.52
N GLN A 12 19.51 1.16 -9.30
CA GLN A 12 18.93 1.20 -10.65
C GLN A 12 17.50 1.74 -10.52
N PRO A 13 17.03 2.61 -11.44
CA PRO A 13 15.65 3.06 -11.42
C PRO A 13 14.71 1.85 -11.26
N GLY A 14 13.83 1.90 -10.24
CA GLY A 14 12.94 0.79 -9.89
C GLY A 14 13.51 -0.29 -8.97
N ARG A 15 14.70 -0.11 -8.37
CA ARG A 15 15.25 -1.03 -7.34
C ARG A 15 15.27 -0.48 -5.92
N GLU A 16 15.03 0.81 -5.76
CA GLU A 16 14.96 1.44 -4.43
C GLU A 16 13.81 0.86 -3.60
N TYR A 17 12.69 0.55 -4.25
CA TYR A 17 11.53 -0.10 -3.65
C TYR A 17 11.24 -1.43 -4.36
N PRO A 18 11.17 -2.56 -3.63
CA PRO A 18 10.97 -3.89 -4.21
C PRO A 18 9.56 -4.12 -4.79
N PHE A 19 8.60 -3.24 -4.48
CA PHE A 19 7.24 -3.27 -4.98
C PHE A 19 6.62 -1.86 -4.91
N SER A 20 5.59 -1.62 -5.72
CA SER A 20 4.78 -0.38 -5.70
C SER A 20 3.63 -0.47 -4.69
N ILE A 21 3.03 0.67 -4.34
CA ILE A 21 1.83 0.68 -3.49
C ILE A 21 0.65 0.00 -4.19
N SER A 22 0.55 0.17 -5.50
CA SER A 22 -0.39 -0.59 -6.33
C SER A 22 -0.17 -2.11 -6.33
N ASP A 23 1.05 -2.61 -6.04
CA ASP A 23 1.27 -4.06 -5.85
C ASP A 23 0.63 -4.57 -4.56
N ILE A 24 0.64 -3.76 -3.50
CA ILE A 24 -0.05 -4.08 -2.24
C ILE A 24 -1.55 -4.22 -2.53
N ALA A 25 -2.17 -3.24 -3.20
CA ALA A 25 -3.59 -3.31 -3.53
C ALA A 25 -3.94 -4.51 -4.41
N ARG A 26 -3.16 -4.76 -5.47
CA ARG A 26 -3.36 -5.93 -6.35
C ARG A 26 -3.21 -7.26 -5.64
N ARG A 27 -2.35 -7.34 -4.62
CA ARG A 27 -2.21 -8.56 -3.82
C ARG A 27 -3.32 -8.66 -2.77
N ALA A 28 -3.74 -7.55 -2.16
CA ALA A 28 -4.81 -7.51 -1.16
C ALA A 28 -6.12 -8.09 -1.70
N VAL A 29 -6.54 -7.71 -2.92
CA VAL A 29 -7.80 -8.21 -3.50
C VAL A 29 -7.80 -9.71 -3.76
N LYS A 30 -6.63 -10.32 -3.98
CA LYS A 30 -6.51 -11.79 -4.09
C LYS A 30 -6.77 -12.50 -2.76
N LEU A 31 -6.54 -11.81 -1.64
CA LEU A 31 -6.81 -12.33 -0.29
C LEU A 31 -8.22 -12.01 0.17
N LEU A 32 -8.77 -10.85 -0.23
CA LEU A 32 -10.13 -10.42 0.10
C LEU A 32 -11.21 -11.23 -0.65
N GLY A 33 -10.91 -11.68 -1.88
CA GLY A 33 -11.78 -12.58 -2.66
C GLY A 33 -12.34 -11.94 -3.94
N ASP A 34 -13.16 -12.71 -4.66
CA ASP A 34 -13.54 -12.43 -6.05
C ASP A 34 -14.43 -11.17 -6.23
N ASP A 35 -15.10 -10.71 -5.17
CA ASP A 35 -15.94 -9.50 -5.20
C ASP A 35 -15.13 -8.21 -5.01
N TRP A 36 -13.81 -8.31 -4.90
CA TRP A 36 -12.90 -7.19 -4.71
C TRP A 36 -12.04 -6.93 -5.95
N HIS A 37 -11.85 -5.65 -6.26
CA HIS A 37 -11.09 -5.18 -7.42
C HIS A 37 -10.03 -4.18 -7.01
N ALA A 38 -8.90 -4.19 -7.72
CA ALA A 38 -7.80 -3.26 -7.47
C ALA A 38 -7.42 -2.50 -8.73
N GLU A 39 -7.21 -1.20 -8.59
CA GLU A 39 -6.64 -0.34 -9.62
C GLU A 39 -5.38 0.35 -9.12
N SER A 40 -4.46 0.63 -10.05
CA SER A 40 -3.33 1.50 -9.76
C SER A 40 -3.80 2.93 -9.77
N GLY A 41 -3.53 3.67 -8.70
CA GLY A 41 -3.66 5.13 -8.72
C GLY A 41 -2.48 5.80 -9.43
N TYR A 42 -2.31 7.09 -9.19
CA TYR A 42 -1.36 7.94 -9.91
C TYR A 42 0.05 7.37 -9.92
N TRP A 43 0.51 6.93 -11.09
CA TRP A 43 1.87 6.43 -11.31
C TRP A 43 2.26 5.27 -10.37
N GLY A 44 1.28 4.55 -9.81
CA GLY A 44 1.50 3.44 -8.88
C GLY A 44 1.89 3.83 -7.45
N VAL A 45 1.85 5.14 -7.12
CA VAL A 45 2.13 5.63 -5.76
C VAL A 45 0.96 5.42 -4.80
N THR A 46 -0.22 5.14 -5.33
CA THR A 46 -1.39 4.71 -4.58
C THR A 46 -2.01 3.48 -5.25
N GLY A 47 -2.77 2.72 -4.47
CA GLY A 47 -3.59 1.61 -4.94
C GLY A 47 -5.03 1.80 -4.47
N GLU A 48 -5.98 1.59 -5.36
CA GLU A 48 -7.40 1.65 -5.02
C GLU A 48 -7.95 0.25 -4.92
N ILE A 49 -8.74 -0.01 -3.89
CA ILE A 49 -9.41 -1.28 -3.62
C ILE A 49 -10.90 -1.00 -3.55
N THR A 50 -11.69 -1.68 -4.37
CA THR A 50 -13.14 -1.51 -4.42
C THR A 50 -13.87 -2.84 -4.25
N THR A 51 -15.03 -2.79 -3.61
CA THR A 51 -15.98 -3.91 -3.58
C THR A 51 -16.98 -3.79 -4.72
N ARG A 52 -17.61 -4.90 -5.08
CA ARG A 52 -18.77 -4.93 -5.97
C ARG A 52 -19.92 -4.01 -5.51
N GLU A 53 -20.11 -3.90 -4.20
CA GLU A 53 -21.17 -3.08 -3.60
C GLU A 53 -20.82 -1.57 -3.57
N GLY A 54 -19.61 -1.20 -4.01
CA GLY A 54 -19.21 0.19 -4.23
C GLY A 54 -18.36 0.80 -3.12
N ALA A 55 -18.09 0.07 -2.03
CA ALA A 55 -17.12 0.51 -1.02
C ALA A 55 -15.72 0.66 -1.64
N ARG A 56 -15.02 1.76 -1.33
CA ARG A 56 -13.71 2.08 -1.89
C ARG A 56 -12.73 2.47 -0.81
N PHE A 57 -11.54 1.91 -0.92
CA PHE A 57 -10.40 2.16 -0.05
C PHE A 57 -9.20 2.56 -0.89
N THR A 58 -8.44 3.55 -0.42
CA THR A 58 -7.18 3.97 -1.02
C THR A 58 -6.04 3.58 -0.10
N VAL A 59 -5.10 2.81 -0.63
CA VAL A 59 -3.80 2.53 -0.02
C VAL A 59 -2.80 3.54 -0.57
N GLY A 60 -2.07 4.21 0.32
CA GLY A 60 -1.10 5.22 -0.07
C GLY A 60 0.04 5.34 0.94
N VAL A 61 1.04 6.12 0.57
CA VAL A 61 2.06 6.63 1.50
C VAL A 61 1.89 8.13 1.58
N ASP A 62 1.93 8.66 2.80
CA ASP A 62 1.76 10.08 3.04
C ASP A 62 3.07 10.86 2.85
N HIS A 63 3.10 12.14 3.24
CA HIS A 63 4.30 12.97 3.14
C HIS A 63 5.40 12.65 4.17
N GLU A 64 5.07 12.00 5.29
CA GLU A 64 6.02 11.56 6.31
C GLU A 64 6.64 10.20 5.97
N GLY A 65 6.07 9.49 5.00
CA GLY A 65 6.51 8.17 4.56
C GLY A 65 5.70 7.03 5.18
N ASP A 66 4.60 7.35 5.86
CA ASP A 66 3.76 6.37 6.53
C ASP A 66 2.73 5.78 5.57
N LEU A 67 2.65 4.46 5.56
CA LEU A 67 1.60 3.75 4.85
C LEU A 67 0.26 4.05 5.52
N TYR A 68 -0.78 4.25 4.70
CA TYR A 68 -2.14 4.43 5.17
C TYR A 68 -3.16 3.67 4.32
N VAL A 69 -4.32 3.40 4.94
CA VAL A 69 -5.56 3.02 4.27
C VAL A 69 -6.61 4.10 4.57
N HIS A 70 -7.23 4.62 3.51
CA HIS A 70 -8.29 5.61 3.60
C HIS A 70 -9.58 5.07 2.99
N ALA A 71 -10.62 4.92 3.79
CA ALA A 71 -11.97 4.58 3.35
C ALA A 71 -12.66 5.84 2.81
N ASP A 72 -13.16 5.80 1.57
CA ASP A 72 -13.86 6.95 0.99
C ASP A 72 -15.30 7.05 1.52
N LYS A 73 -16.08 7.96 0.93
CA LYS A 73 -17.48 8.19 1.34
C LYS A 73 -18.44 7.02 1.07
N ASN A 74 -18.02 6.02 0.29
CA ASN A 74 -18.83 4.88 -0.11
C ASN A 74 -18.49 3.63 0.73
N ALA A 75 -17.49 3.71 1.61
CA ALA A 75 -17.13 2.65 2.55
C ALA A 75 -17.66 2.97 3.96
N GLU A 76 -17.94 1.92 4.74
CA GLU A 76 -18.23 2.02 6.16
C GLU A 76 -17.02 1.47 6.95
N PRO A 77 -16.56 2.17 8.01
CA PRO A 77 -16.95 3.52 8.40
C PRO A 77 -16.41 4.56 7.40
N THR A 78 -17.27 5.54 7.10
CA THR A 78 -16.96 6.62 6.16
C THR A 78 -15.75 7.46 6.61
N PHE A 79 -14.86 7.82 5.69
CA PHE A 79 -13.68 8.68 5.94
C PHE A 79 -12.69 8.14 6.97
N LEU A 80 -12.66 6.83 7.20
CA LEU A 80 -11.62 6.22 8.04
C LEU A 80 -10.25 6.43 7.42
N LEU A 81 -9.29 6.88 8.22
CA LEU A 81 -7.89 7.01 7.85
C LEU A 81 -7.04 6.28 8.89
N GLN A 82 -6.52 5.11 8.50
CA GLN A 82 -5.67 4.28 9.34
C GLN A 82 -4.23 4.35 8.86
N TYR A 83 -3.31 4.76 9.74
CA TYR A 83 -1.87 4.74 9.51
C TYR A 83 -1.25 3.45 10.07
N PHE A 84 -0.17 3.00 9.45
CA PHE A 84 0.55 1.80 9.87
C PHE A 84 1.91 2.18 10.47
N ASP A 85 1.96 2.28 11.80
CA ASP A 85 3.21 2.50 12.52
C ASP A 85 4.22 1.38 12.22
N CYS A 86 5.50 1.76 12.10
CA CYS A 86 6.61 0.81 11.92
C CYS A 86 6.41 -0.17 10.75
N THR A 87 5.72 0.25 9.69
CA THR A 87 5.53 -0.53 8.46
C THR A 87 6.31 0.10 7.33
N SER A 88 7.09 -0.71 6.61
CA SER A 88 7.91 -0.23 5.50
C SER A 88 8.08 -1.29 4.42
N ALA A 89 8.70 -0.90 3.30
CA ALA A 89 8.98 -1.82 2.21
C ALA A 89 9.88 -3.00 2.62
N SER A 90 10.67 -2.89 3.70
CA SER A 90 11.54 -3.97 4.18
C SER A 90 10.78 -5.12 4.85
N ASP A 91 9.54 -4.89 5.30
CA ASP A 91 8.70 -5.94 5.87
C ASP A 91 8.25 -6.96 4.79
N GLY A 92 8.41 -6.58 3.53
CA GLY A 92 8.07 -7.40 2.38
C GLY A 92 6.60 -7.27 1.99
N LEU A 93 6.34 -7.50 0.70
CA LEU A 93 5.01 -7.31 0.12
C LEU A 93 3.92 -8.12 0.83
N GLU A 94 4.24 -9.33 1.26
CA GLU A 94 3.28 -10.23 1.91
C GLU A 94 2.80 -9.71 3.26
N GLU A 95 3.73 -9.34 4.15
CA GLU A 95 3.42 -8.83 5.48
C GLU A 95 2.64 -7.51 5.39
N VAL A 96 3.11 -6.57 4.55
CA VAL A 96 2.43 -5.31 4.31
C VAL A 96 1.01 -5.52 3.77
N THR A 97 0.85 -6.47 2.84
CA THR A 97 -0.48 -6.81 2.31
C THR A 97 -1.39 -7.38 3.39
N ASN A 98 -0.90 -8.29 4.23
CA ASN A 98 -1.70 -8.89 5.30
C ASN A 98 -2.21 -7.84 6.29
N ARG A 99 -1.38 -6.83 6.63
CA ARG A 99 -1.79 -5.71 7.49
C ARG A 99 -2.89 -4.87 6.85
N VAL A 100 -2.76 -4.54 5.57
CA VAL A 100 -3.80 -3.80 4.82
C VAL A 100 -5.11 -4.59 4.77
N VAL A 101 -5.04 -5.89 4.47
CA VAL A 101 -6.21 -6.77 4.42
C VAL A 101 -6.89 -6.87 5.79
N ALA A 102 -6.11 -7.00 6.87
CA ALA A 102 -6.65 -7.05 8.22
C ALA A 102 -7.44 -5.79 8.57
N VAL A 103 -6.93 -4.60 8.22
CA VAL A 103 -7.67 -3.33 8.41
C VAL A 103 -8.96 -3.31 7.60
N ILE A 104 -8.92 -3.72 6.33
CA ILE A 104 -10.12 -3.74 5.47
C ILE A 104 -11.17 -4.72 5.99
N LEU A 105 -10.78 -5.90 6.48
CA LEU A 105 -11.71 -6.91 7.03
C LEU A 105 -12.25 -6.57 8.43
N ASP A 106 -11.54 -5.74 9.20
CA ASP A 106 -12.05 -5.27 10.50
C ASP A 106 -13.19 -4.26 10.31
N ILE A 107 -13.27 -3.64 9.13
CA ILE A 107 -14.19 -2.51 8.87
C ILE A 107 -15.27 -2.80 7.82
N ALA A 108 -15.05 -3.73 6.88
CA ALA A 108 -15.99 -4.11 5.82
C ALA A 108 -16.71 -5.43 6.11
#